data_AF-A0A0Q5SU79-F1
#
_entry.id   AF-A0A0Q5SU79-F1
#
_cell.length_a   1.000
_cell.length_b   1.000
_cell.length_c   1.000
_cell.angle_alpha   90.00
_cell.angle_beta   90.00
_cell.angle_gamma   90.00
#
_symmetry.space_group_name_H-M   'P 1'
#
loop_
_entity.id
_entity.type
_entity.pdbx_description
1 polymer ?
#
loop_
_entity_poly.entity_id
_entity_poly.type
_entity_poly.pdbx_seq_one_letter_code
_entity_poly.pdbx_strand_id
1 'polypeptide(L)'
;MLREVSKIICRISQEVPNHKVAINQEVYTRAELNHLDSLEIIELPIFITDKPRAGIFKDYAHFKSNTPDIETEMIIEDSRKKTNVARLYGEKRKKVWIETKGIYAVSDGNRMFKATPYGFFEIKKGARELYYERNASYTELAGPANTYFGAAGSLVPLRRDMPRRYKLKINHRRGNIIPIAVQQ
;
A
#
# COMPACT_ATOMS: atom_id res chain seq x y z
N MET A 1 47.60 -26.80 6.97
CA MET A 1 46.73 -25.86 7.71
C MET A 1 45.28 -25.86 7.21
N LEU A 2 44.99 -25.64 5.92
CA LEU A 2 43.60 -25.59 5.40
C LEU A 2 42.78 -26.91 5.55
N ARG A 3 43.44 -28.08 5.49
CA ARG A 3 42.77 -29.39 5.67
C ARG A 3 42.25 -29.61 7.10
N GLU A 4 42.87 -29.03 8.11
CA GLU A 4 42.45 -29.19 9.51
C GLU A 4 41.21 -28.33 9.79
N VAL A 5 41.18 -27.10 9.27
CA VAL A 5 40.01 -26.22 9.34
C VAL A 5 38.79 -26.84 8.65
N SER A 6 38.98 -27.47 7.50
CA SER A 6 37.90 -28.14 6.77
C SER A 6 37.30 -29.33 7.53
N LYS A 7 38.13 -30.10 8.27
CA LYS A 7 37.66 -31.18 9.14
C LYS A 7 36.88 -30.66 10.34
N ILE A 8 37.30 -29.54 10.94
CA ILE A 8 36.60 -28.90 12.06
C ILE A 8 35.22 -28.42 11.60
N ILE A 9 35.12 -27.76 10.44
CA ILE A 9 33.83 -27.31 9.88
C ILE A 9 32.92 -28.50 9.55
N CYS A 10 33.48 -29.59 9.00
CA CYS A 10 32.71 -30.79 8.72
C CYS A 10 32.18 -31.46 10.00
N ARG A 11 32.99 -31.48 11.06
CA ARG A 11 32.59 -32.01 12.38
C ARG A 11 31.48 -31.17 13.02
N ILE A 12 31.61 -29.83 12.98
CA ILE A 12 30.57 -28.92 13.46
C ILE A 12 29.26 -29.13 12.67
N SER A 13 29.34 -29.26 11.34
CA SER A 13 28.15 -29.50 10.49
C SER A 13 27.44 -30.82 10.81
N GLN A 14 28.20 -31.85 11.21
CA GLN A 14 27.66 -33.15 11.60
C GLN A 14 27.08 -33.21 13.02
N GLU A 15 27.43 -32.26 13.90
CA GLU A 15 26.91 -32.16 15.26
C GLU A 15 25.61 -31.32 15.36
N VAL A 16 25.26 -30.57 14.32
CA VAL A 16 24.05 -29.71 14.28
C VAL A 16 22.71 -30.42 13.90
N PRO A 17 22.60 -31.66 13.36
CA PRO A 17 21.32 -32.14 12.85
C PRO A 17 20.31 -32.55 13.95
N ASN A 18 20.70 -32.53 15.23
CA ASN A 18 19.84 -32.95 16.35
C ASN A 18 19.47 -31.86 17.35
N HIS A 19 19.86 -30.60 17.13
CA HIS A 19 19.15 -29.51 17.77
C HIS A 19 17.85 -29.30 16.99
N LYS A 20 16.81 -30.07 17.35
CA LYS A 20 15.44 -29.62 17.16
C LYS A 20 15.35 -28.32 17.93
N VAL A 21 15.66 -27.20 17.27
CA VAL A 21 15.13 -25.91 17.67
C VAL A 21 13.63 -26.18 17.70
N ALA A 22 13.10 -26.36 18.89
CA ALA A 22 11.67 -26.27 19.10
C ALA A 22 11.35 -24.85 18.69
N ILE A 23 11.05 -24.69 17.40
CA ILE A 23 10.40 -23.51 16.91
C ILE A 23 9.02 -23.63 17.55
N ASN A 24 8.90 -23.17 18.80
CA ASN A 24 7.65 -22.71 19.37
C ASN A 24 7.27 -21.51 18.48
N GLN A 25 6.80 -21.82 17.27
CA GLN A 25 6.06 -20.89 16.47
C GLN A 25 4.80 -20.68 17.27
N GLU A 26 4.78 -19.63 18.09
CA GLU A 26 3.54 -19.08 18.61
C GLU A 26 2.66 -18.83 17.40
N VAL A 27 1.70 -19.73 17.19
CA VAL A 27 0.75 -19.62 16.10
C VAL A 27 -0.27 -18.60 16.55
N TYR A 28 -0.05 -17.34 16.15
CA TYR A 28 -1.02 -16.29 16.39
C TYR A 28 -2.36 -16.66 15.76
N THR A 29 -3.41 -16.61 16.56
CA THR A 29 -4.79 -16.64 16.08
C THR A 29 -5.06 -15.42 15.21
N ARG A 30 -6.08 -15.52 14.34
CA ARG A 30 -6.49 -14.38 13.50
C ARG A 30 -6.89 -13.15 14.34
N ALA A 31 -7.43 -13.36 15.53
CA ALA A 31 -7.80 -12.28 16.44
C ALA A 31 -6.54 -11.54 16.95
N GLU A 32 -5.50 -12.29 17.31
CA GLU A 32 -4.23 -11.72 17.76
C GLU A 32 -3.51 -10.98 16.61
N LEU A 33 -3.51 -11.54 15.39
CA LEU A 33 -2.97 -10.84 14.23
C LEU A 33 -3.70 -9.52 13.95
N ASN A 34 -5.03 -9.51 14.04
CA ASN A 34 -5.81 -8.28 13.88
C ASN A 34 -5.53 -7.26 14.99
N HIS A 35 -5.26 -7.75 16.21
CA HIS A 35 -4.90 -6.88 17.33
C HIS A 35 -3.53 -6.23 17.11
N LEU A 36 -2.52 -7.02 16.73
CA LEU A 36 -1.18 -6.52 16.40
C LEU A 36 -1.22 -5.52 15.24
N ASP A 37 -1.93 -5.82 14.16
CA ASP A 37 -2.12 -4.88 13.04
C ASP A 37 -2.77 -3.56 13.51
N SER A 38 -3.68 -3.63 14.48
CA SER A 38 -4.32 -2.43 15.02
C SER A 38 -3.36 -1.57 15.83
N LEU A 39 -2.44 -2.19 16.58
CA LEU A 39 -1.39 -1.47 17.30
C LEU A 39 -0.43 -0.80 16.32
N GLU A 40 0.01 -1.51 15.28
CA GLU A 40 0.88 -0.93 14.24
C GLU A 40 0.23 0.28 13.56
N ILE A 41 -1.08 0.21 13.27
CA ILE A 41 -1.81 1.28 12.57
C ILE A 41 -1.90 2.57 13.39
N ILE A 42 -2.05 2.45 14.72
CA ILE A 42 -2.17 3.62 15.61
C ILE A 42 -0.87 4.44 15.64
N GLU A 43 0.27 3.82 15.37
CA GLU A 43 1.56 4.53 15.31
C GLU A 43 1.78 5.29 13.99
N LEU A 44 0.91 5.11 12.99
CA LEU A 44 1.14 5.66 11.66
C LEU A 44 0.49 7.04 11.52
N PRO A 45 1.27 8.11 11.24
CA PRO A 45 0.75 9.47 11.10
C PRO A 45 -0.46 9.56 10.17
N ILE A 46 -0.40 8.93 9.00
CA ILE A 46 -1.50 8.98 8.02
C ILE A 46 -2.84 8.42 8.55
N PHE A 47 -2.80 7.50 9.53
CA PHE A 47 -3.98 6.91 10.15
C PHE A 47 -4.47 7.67 11.37
N ILE A 48 -3.65 8.50 12.03
CA ILE A 48 -4.06 9.27 13.20
C ILE A 48 -4.32 10.74 12.91
N THR A 49 -3.68 11.34 11.90
CA THR A 49 -3.88 12.75 11.60
C THR A 49 -5.25 13.01 11.00
N ASP A 50 -5.95 14.02 11.50
CA ASP A 50 -7.26 14.44 10.96
C ASP A 50 -7.13 14.94 9.53
N LYS A 51 -6.05 15.68 9.25
CA LYS A 51 -5.76 16.25 7.94
C LYS A 51 -4.43 15.77 7.39
N PRO A 52 -4.38 15.30 6.14
CA PRO A 52 -3.13 15.01 5.46
C PRO A 52 -2.32 16.30 5.24
N ARG A 53 -1.00 16.20 5.08
CA ARG A 53 -0.19 17.33 4.63
C ARG A 53 -0.38 17.53 3.13
N ALA A 54 -0.55 18.78 2.71
CA ALA A 54 -0.69 19.12 1.31
C ALA A 54 0.64 18.90 0.55
N GLY A 55 0.56 18.22 -0.60
CA GLY A 55 1.74 17.97 -1.42
C GLY A 55 1.68 16.68 -2.22
N ILE A 56 2.86 16.27 -2.68
CA ILE A 56 3.06 15.08 -3.52
C ILE A 56 3.90 14.07 -2.74
N PHE A 57 3.43 12.82 -2.70
CA PHE A 57 4.11 11.68 -2.11
C PHE A 57 4.57 10.75 -3.24
N LYS A 58 5.87 10.60 -3.44
CA LYS A 58 6.45 9.78 -4.51
C LYS A 58 6.45 8.30 -4.16
N ASP A 59 6.60 7.98 -2.88
CA ASP A 59 6.61 6.62 -2.38
C ASP A 59 5.67 6.42 -1.17
N TYR A 60 5.55 5.15 -0.76
CA TYR A 60 4.70 4.79 0.36
C TYR A 60 5.28 5.20 1.72
N ALA A 61 6.61 5.30 1.86
CA ALA A 61 7.22 5.65 3.14
C ALA A 61 6.86 7.08 3.55
N HIS A 62 6.99 8.03 2.61
CA HIS A 62 6.59 9.42 2.75
C HIS A 62 5.07 9.56 2.97
N PHE A 63 4.28 8.76 2.26
CA PHE A 63 2.83 8.72 2.45
C PHE A 63 2.45 8.24 3.86
N LYS A 64 3.05 7.13 4.31
CA LYS A 64 2.81 6.52 5.63
C LYS A 64 3.15 7.47 6.78
N SER A 65 4.24 8.22 6.64
CA SER A 65 4.67 9.23 7.61
C SER A 65 3.95 10.57 7.46
N ASN A 66 3.01 10.70 6.53
CA ASN A 66 2.32 11.94 6.18
C ASN A 66 3.31 13.11 5.94
N THR A 67 4.45 12.82 5.30
CA THR A 67 5.50 13.81 5.01
C THR A 67 5.72 13.85 3.49
N PRO A 68 5.17 14.85 2.77
CA PRO A 68 5.25 14.88 1.31
C PRO A 68 6.69 15.15 0.84
N ASP A 69 7.10 14.50 -0.24
CA ASP A 69 8.38 14.76 -0.93
C ASP A 69 8.44 16.19 -1.47
N ILE A 70 7.28 16.70 -1.89
CA ILE A 70 7.12 18.07 -2.39
C ILE A 70 5.93 18.66 -1.67
N GLU A 71 6.21 19.45 -0.63
CA GLU A 71 5.19 20.23 0.06
C GLU A 71 4.82 21.44 -0.80
N THR A 72 3.55 21.48 -1.23
CA THR A 72 3.05 22.53 -2.11
C THR A 72 1.54 22.60 -2.02
N GLU A 73 0.99 23.78 -2.31
CA GLU A 73 -0.45 23.92 -2.47
C GLU A 73 -0.92 23.17 -3.73
N MET A 74 -1.94 22.34 -3.56
CA MET A 74 -2.50 21.49 -4.60
C MET A 74 -3.94 21.92 -4.88
N ILE A 75 -4.32 21.88 -6.16
CA ILE A 75 -5.68 22.12 -6.63
C ILE A 75 -6.19 20.82 -7.22
N ILE A 76 -7.37 20.41 -6.75
CA ILE A 76 -8.02 19.17 -7.17
C ILE A 76 -9.35 19.53 -7.80
N GLU A 77 -9.48 19.23 -9.09
CA GLU A 77 -10.65 19.52 -9.90
C GLU A 77 -11.32 18.20 -10.33
N ASP A 78 -12.50 17.95 -9.77
CA ASP A 78 -13.31 16.78 -10.10
C ASP A 78 -14.13 17.07 -11.37
N SER A 79 -13.86 16.32 -12.44
CA SER A 79 -14.69 16.30 -13.64
C SER A 79 -15.61 15.08 -13.62
N ARG A 80 -16.69 15.09 -14.42
CA ARG A 80 -17.66 13.98 -14.52
C ARG A 80 -17.04 12.60 -14.79
N LYS A 81 -15.81 12.54 -15.32
CA LYS A 81 -15.13 11.29 -15.70
C LYS A 81 -13.78 11.05 -15.00
N LYS A 82 -13.14 12.09 -14.45
CA LYS A 82 -11.79 12.01 -13.88
C LYS A 82 -11.52 13.12 -12.88
N THR A 83 -10.72 12.83 -11.87
CA THR A 83 -10.12 13.84 -11.02
C THR A 83 -8.81 14.32 -11.66
N ASN A 84 -8.70 15.63 -11.89
CA ASN A 84 -7.47 16.27 -12.33
C ASN A 84 -6.80 16.96 -11.14
N VAL A 85 -5.47 16.86 -11.08
CA VAL A 85 -4.69 17.43 -9.98
C VAL A 85 -3.65 18.38 -10.57
N ALA A 86 -3.56 19.58 -10.01
CA ALA A 86 -2.54 20.56 -10.33
C ALA A 86 -1.80 20.99 -9.07
N ARG A 87 -0.52 21.34 -9.20
CA ARG A 87 0.20 22.10 -8.18
C ARG A 87 0.26 23.56 -8.57
N LEU A 88 0.33 24.44 -7.58
CA LEU A 88 0.70 25.83 -7.80
C LEU A 88 2.22 25.97 -7.76
N TYR A 89 2.80 26.58 -8.79
CA TYR A 89 4.25 26.72 -8.91
C TYR A 89 4.68 28.17 -9.16
N GLY A 90 5.75 28.57 -8.47
CA GLY A 90 6.37 29.88 -8.57
C GLY A 90 5.57 31.01 -7.92
N GLU A 91 6.15 32.21 -7.89
CA GLU A 91 5.57 33.40 -7.25
C GLU A 91 4.22 33.81 -7.85
N LYS A 92 4.03 33.57 -9.16
CA LYS A 92 2.78 33.86 -9.87
C LYS A 92 1.69 32.78 -9.69
N ARG A 93 1.92 31.79 -8.82
CA ARG A 93 0.98 30.69 -8.54
C ARG A 93 0.43 30.05 -9.83
N LYS A 94 1.31 29.73 -10.78
CA LYS A 94 0.89 29.11 -12.04
C LYS A 94 0.39 27.69 -11.78
N LYS A 95 -0.80 27.35 -12.30
CA LYS A 95 -1.33 25.97 -12.28
C LYS A 95 -0.48 25.07 -13.18
N VAL A 96 0.09 24.02 -12.62
CA VAL A 96 0.83 22.98 -13.34
C VAL A 96 0.14 21.65 -13.09
N TRP A 97 -0.43 21.06 -14.14
CA TRP A 97 -1.08 19.75 -14.08
C TRP A 97 -0.07 18.65 -13.74
N ILE A 98 -0.49 17.73 -12.88
CA ILE A 98 0.32 16.63 -12.40
C ILE A 98 -0.12 15.35 -13.10
N GLU A 99 0.86 14.64 -13.69
CA GLU A 99 0.67 13.30 -14.21
C GLU A 99 0.83 12.26 -13.09
N THR A 100 0.22 11.08 -13.24
CA THR A 100 0.26 10.04 -12.20
C THR A 100 1.58 9.26 -12.15
N LYS A 101 2.41 9.35 -13.20
CA LYS A 101 3.63 8.56 -13.34
C LYS A 101 4.67 8.97 -12.28
N GLY A 102 5.20 7.98 -11.55
CA GLY A 102 6.25 8.19 -10.54
C GLY A 102 5.73 8.83 -9.24
N ILE A 103 4.41 8.89 -9.05
CA ILE A 103 3.78 9.41 -7.84
C ILE A 103 3.04 8.27 -7.16
N TYR A 104 3.14 8.20 -5.84
CA TYR A 104 2.34 7.29 -5.03
C TYR A 104 0.98 7.91 -4.72
N ALA A 105 0.95 9.11 -4.16
CA ALA A 105 -0.27 9.81 -3.78
C ALA A 105 -0.08 11.33 -3.82
N VAL A 106 -1.20 12.06 -3.77
CA VAL A 106 -1.24 13.52 -3.69
C VAL A 106 -2.30 13.95 -2.68
N SER A 107 -2.12 15.11 -2.07
CA SER A 107 -3.11 15.68 -1.15
C SER A 107 -3.20 17.21 -1.26
N ASP A 108 -4.41 17.75 -1.12
CA ASP A 108 -4.66 19.19 -0.99
C ASP A 108 -4.74 19.67 0.47
N GLY A 109 -4.42 18.80 1.43
CA GLY A 109 -4.54 19.08 2.86
C GLY A 109 -5.90 18.75 3.47
N ASN A 110 -6.91 18.44 2.65
CA ASN A 110 -8.22 17.99 3.12
C ASN A 110 -8.55 16.59 2.57
N ARG A 111 -8.23 16.33 1.31
CA ARG A 111 -8.46 15.08 0.59
C ARG A 111 -7.14 14.48 0.14
N MET A 112 -7.11 13.16 0.03
CA MET A 112 -5.97 12.40 -0.46
C MET A 112 -6.37 11.59 -1.68
N PHE A 113 -5.47 11.46 -2.64
CA PHE A 113 -5.71 10.69 -3.85
C PHE A 113 -4.56 9.76 -4.15
N LYS A 114 -4.88 8.51 -4.45
CA LYS A 114 -3.93 7.53 -4.95
C LYS A 114 -3.68 7.81 -6.42
N ALA A 115 -2.41 7.97 -6.79
CA ALA A 115 -2.00 7.99 -8.19
C ALA A 115 -1.95 6.55 -8.73
N THR A 116 -2.60 6.35 -9.87
CA THR A 116 -2.64 5.07 -10.59
C THR A 116 -2.45 5.31 -12.09
N PRO A 117 -2.17 4.26 -12.90
CA PRO A 117 -2.13 4.40 -14.36
C PRO A 117 -3.44 4.92 -14.97
N TYR A 118 -4.57 4.81 -14.26
CA TYR A 118 -5.90 5.20 -14.72
C TYR A 118 -6.35 6.57 -14.23
N GLY A 119 -5.49 7.27 -13.46
CA GLY A 119 -5.80 8.56 -12.87
C GLY A 119 -5.71 8.57 -11.35
N PHE A 120 -6.26 9.63 -10.77
CA PHE A 120 -6.31 9.87 -9.34
C PHE A 120 -7.62 9.37 -8.75
N PHE A 121 -7.53 8.59 -7.67
CA PHE A 121 -8.69 8.04 -6.96
C PHE A 121 -8.65 8.45 -5.50
N GLU A 122 -9.75 8.97 -4.98
CA GLU A 122 -9.82 9.44 -3.60
C GLU A 122 -9.58 8.30 -2.61
N ILE A 123 -8.62 8.52 -1.71
CA ILE A 123 -8.33 7.63 -0.59
C ILE A 123 -9.26 8.02 0.55
N LYS A 124 -10.16 7.11 0.89
CA LYS A 124 -11.03 7.19 2.04
C LYS A 124 -10.35 6.56 3.24
N LYS A 125 -10.50 7.22 4.39
CA LYS A 125 -10.01 6.78 5.68
C LYS A 125 -11.15 6.15 6.47
N GLY A 126 -11.04 4.85 6.72
CA GLY A 126 -11.85 4.14 7.70
C GLY A 126 -11.13 4.05 9.04
N ALA A 127 -11.78 3.44 10.03
CA ALA A 127 -11.22 3.34 11.40
C ALA A 127 -9.84 2.62 11.45
N ARG A 128 -9.60 1.64 10.57
CA ARG A 128 -8.36 0.84 10.52
C ARG A 128 -7.93 0.50 9.09
N GLU A 129 -8.35 1.31 8.13
CA GLU A 129 -8.04 1.06 6.73
C GLU A 129 -8.01 2.34 5.92
N LEU A 130 -7.10 2.38 4.95
CA LEU A 130 -7.12 3.32 3.85
C LEU A 130 -7.53 2.56 2.60
N TYR A 131 -8.50 3.08 1.85
CA TYR A 131 -8.98 2.42 0.64
C TYR A 131 -9.42 3.44 -0.40
N TYR A 132 -9.46 3.01 -1.65
CA TYR A 132 -10.10 3.77 -2.72
C TYR A 132 -11.02 2.85 -3.53
N GLU A 133 -11.94 3.45 -4.27
CA GLU A 133 -12.92 2.72 -5.08
C GLU A 133 -12.66 3.00 -6.56
N ARG A 134 -12.71 1.96 -7.38
CA ARG A 134 -12.44 2.04 -8.82
C ARG A 134 -13.19 0.93 -9.57
N ASN A 135 -13.62 1.24 -10.78
CA ASN A 135 -14.04 0.21 -11.73
C ASN A 135 -12.79 -0.48 -12.29
N ALA A 136 -12.68 -1.79 -12.10
CA ALA A 136 -11.59 -2.60 -12.63
C ALA A 136 -12.14 -3.92 -13.16
N SER A 137 -11.39 -4.60 -14.03
CA SER A 137 -11.65 -6.02 -14.34
C SER A 137 -10.83 -6.93 -13.44
N TYR A 138 -11.23 -8.20 -13.31
CA TYR A 138 -10.44 -9.18 -12.56
C TYR A 138 -9.07 -9.41 -13.19
N THR A 139 -8.99 -9.45 -14.53
CA THR A 139 -7.73 -9.64 -15.27
C THR A 139 -6.75 -8.48 -15.07
N GLU A 140 -7.27 -7.27 -14.87
CA GLU A 140 -6.49 -6.07 -14.57
C GLU A 140 -5.89 -6.10 -13.14
N LEU A 141 -6.63 -6.64 -12.17
CA LEU A 141 -6.16 -6.82 -10.79
C LEU A 141 -5.25 -8.05 -10.63
N ALA A 142 -5.44 -9.08 -11.47
CA ALA A 142 -4.71 -10.34 -11.45
C ALA A 142 -3.53 -10.40 -12.45
N GLY A 143 -2.96 -9.25 -12.82
CA GLY A 143 -1.88 -9.11 -13.80
C GLY A 143 -0.64 -10.00 -13.57
N PRO A 144 0.31 -10.02 -14.53
CA PRO A 144 1.38 -11.02 -14.57
C PRO A 144 2.30 -10.87 -13.34
N ALA A 145 2.30 -11.91 -12.50
CA ALA A 145 3.20 -12.11 -11.36
C ALA A 145 3.09 -11.11 -10.18
N ASN A 146 2.52 -11.61 -9.07
CA ASN A 146 3.01 -11.40 -7.69
C ASN A 146 2.93 -10.01 -7.02
N THR A 147 2.25 -9.00 -7.55
CA THR A 147 2.27 -7.66 -6.92
C THR A 147 1.02 -7.23 -6.13
N TYR A 148 -0.13 -7.89 -6.29
CA TYR A 148 -1.39 -7.46 -5.65
C TYR A 148 -2.05 -8.48 -4.70
N PHE A 149 -1.61 -9.74 -4.71
CA PHE A 149 -2.16 -10.77 -3.84
C PHE A 149 -1.17 -11.12 -2.74
N GLY A 150 -1.32 -10.49 -1.57
CA GLY A 150 -0.81 -11.07 -0.33
C GLY A 150 -1.51 -12.41 -0.12
N ALA A 151 -0.74 -13.47 0.08
CA ALA A 151 -1.21 -14.84 0.24
C ALA A 151 -2.09 -14.99 1.51
N ALA A 152 -3.38 -14.64 1.43
CA ALA A 152 -4.46 -15.12 2.29
C ALA A 152 -5.74 -14.32 2.00
N GLY A 153 -6.74 -14.94 1.36
CA GLY A 153 -8.13 -14.46 1.44
C GLY A 153 -8.93 -14.50 0.15
N SER A 154 -9.62 -15.61 -0.05
CA SER A 154 -10.77 -15.82 -0.94
C SER A 154 -10.55 -15.66 -2.45
N LEU A 155 -10.53 -16.81 -3.14
CA LEU A 155 -11.01 -16.94 -4.52
C LEU A 155 -12.50 -16.60 -4.53
N VAL A 156 -12.85 -15.35 -4.81
CA VAL A 156 -14.22 -15.05 -5.26
C VAL A 156 -14.31 -15.52 -6.72
N PRO A 157 -15.20 -16.47 -7.06
CA PRO A 157 -15.38 -16.89 -8.45
C PRO A 157 -16.06 -15.74 -9.22
N LEU A 158 -15.25 -14.90 -9.88
CA LEU A 158 -15.72 -13.75 -10.62
C LEU A 158 -15.83 -14.11 -12.11
N ARG A 159 -17.02 -13.91 -12.68
CA ARG A 159 -17.25 -13.96 -14.13
C ARG A 159 -16.30 -12.97 -14.82
N ARG A 160 -15.57 -13.43 -15.84
CA ARG A 160 -14.37 -12.78 -16.40
C ARG A 160 -14.59 -11.40 -17.06
N ASP A 161 -15.82 -11.02 -17.44
CA ASP A 161 -16.00 -10.03 -18.52
C ASP A 161 -16.81 -8.76 -18.20
N MET A 162 -17.01 -8.39 -16.93
CA MET A 162 -17.63 -7.08 -16.62
C MET A 162 -16.78 -6.25 -15.65
N PRO A 163 -16.48 -4.97 -15.96
CA PRO A 163 -15.88 -4.07 -15.01
C PRO A 163 -16.83 -3.91 -13.82
N ARG A 164 -16.34 -4.21 -12.62
CA ARG A 164 -17.09 -4.02 -11.39
C ARG A 164 -16.41 -2.97 -10.53
N ARG A 165 -17.16 -2.35 -9.63
CA ARG A 165 -16.60 -1.42 -8.65
C ARG A 165 -15.92 -2.21 -7.54
N TYR A 166 -14.61 -2.08 -7.44
CA TYR A 166 -13.83 -2.71 -6.38
C TYR A 166 -13.49 -1.71 -5.29
N LYS A 167 -13.60 -2.15 -4.04
CA LYS A 167 -12.97 -1.50 -2.90
C LYS A 167 -11.55 -2.04 -2.77
N LEU A 168 -10.57 -1.16 -2.92
CA LEU A 168 -9.15 -1.47 -2.99
C LEU A 168 -8.46 -0.91 -1.74
N LYS A 169 -8.10 -1.80 -0.81
CA LYS A 169 -7.43 -1.45 0.46
C LYS A 169 -5.93 -1.27 0.24
N ILE A 170 -5.35 -0.24 0.86
CA ILE A 170 -3.90 -0.05 0.92
C ILE A 170 -3.37 -0.83 2.12
N ASN A 171 -2.41 -1.72 1.89
CA ASN A 171 -1.73 -2.45 2.95
C ASN A 171 -0.88 -1.48 3.78
N HIS A 172 -1.10 -1.42 5.10
CA HIS A 172 -0.43 -0.46 5.98
C HIS A 172 1.07 -0.73 6.16
N ARG A 173 1.54 -1.96 5.90
CA ARG A 173 2.95 -2.35 6.03
C ARG A 173 3.75 -2.08 4.76
N ARG A 174 3.17 -2.36 3.59
CA ARG A 174 3.89 -2.35 2.29
C ARG A 174 3.38 -1.32 1.29
N GLY A 175 2.19 -0.76 1.48
CA GLY A 175 1.57 0.19 0.57
C GLY A 175 1.03 -0.40 -0.73
N ASN A 176 1.10 -1.73 -0.91
CA ASN A 176 0.49 -2.42 -2.04
C ASN A 176 -1.03 -2.53 -1.88
N ILE A 177 -1.72 -2.81 -2.97
CA ILE A 177 -3.19 -2.77 -3.03
C ILE A 177 -3.76 -4.18 -2.86
N ILE A 178 -4.74 -4.32 -1.97
CA ILE A 178 -5.47 -5.55 -1.68
C ILE A 178 -6.95 -5.35 -2.05
N PRO A 179 -7.50 -6.11 -3.01
CA PRO A 179 -8.93 -6.08 -3.29
C PRO A 179 -9.71 -6.73 -2.14
N ILE A 180 -10.68 -6.01 -1.55
CA ILE A 180 -11.42 -6.49 -0.37
C ILE A 180 -12.91 -6.76 -0.63
N ALA A 181 -13.52 -6.09 -1.61
CA ALA A 181 -14.91 -6.35 -1.96
C ALA A 181 -15.24 -5.85 -3.37
N VAL A 182 -16.19 -6.53 -4.00
CA VAL A 182 -16.93 -6.04 -5.16
C VAL A 182 -18.19 -5.36 -4.63
N GLN A 183 -18.33 -4.06 -4.85
CA GLN A 183 -19.63 -3.40 -4.70
C GLN A 183 -20.48 -3.79 -5.92
N GLN A 184 -21.60 -4.48 -5.67
CA GLN A 184 -22.63 -4.76 -6.67
C GLN A 184 -23.46 -3.50 -6.95
#